data_AF-A0A956QUH2-F1
#
_entry.id   AF-A0A956QUH2-F1
#
_cell.length_a   1.000
_cell.length_b   1.000
_cell.length_c   1.000
_cell.angle_alpha   90.00
_cell.angle_beta   90.00
_cell.angle_gamma   90.00
#
_symmetry.space_group_name_H-M   'P 1'
#
loop_
_entity.id
_entity.type
_entity.pdbx_description
1 polymer ?
#
loop_
_entity_poly.entity_id
_entity_poly.type
_entity_poly.pdbx_seq_one_letter_code
_entity_poly.pdbx_strand_id
1 'polypeptide(L)'
;MSKHVSTKNVSTLTLKKYKSEGRKIVCLTAYDYSTAKILDNAGVDVILVGDSLAMVALGHKTTHAVSMEEMLHHTKAVTRGAQRAMVVADLPFMSYQVDVTQAITNAGRFIKEAAAQAVKLEGSTDLTLQIISRLTGMGIPVMGHLGFTPQSIHGLGGTRVQGRSAEAAYKLVNDALDLQKAGAFSVVLEMVPASVSKIISSRLEIPTIGIGAGNECDGQILVTDDLLGKYTDFQPRFVRRYADLDQICTDAVRRYADDVMSQQFPNQQESFMLAAEEEEELLKALMNSSPS
;
A
#
# COMPACT_ATOMS: atom_id res chain seq x y z
N MET A 1 -4.20 -21.43 -16.82
CA MET A 1 -4.46 -22.35 -15.70
C MET A 1 -4.60 -21.50 -14.44
N SER A 2 -5.85 -21.20 -14.03
CA SER A 2 -6.12 -20.45 -12.80
C SER A 2 -5.75 -21.33 -11.61
N LYS A 3 -4.62 -21.03 -10.95
CA LYS A 3 -4.28 -21.71 -9.69
C LYS A 3 -5.34 -21.28 -8.67
N HIS A 4 -6.00 -22.25 -8.05
CA HIS A 4 -6.96 -22.01 -6.97
C HIS A 4 -6.38 -21.01 -5.96
N VAL A 5 -6.97 -19.82 -5.91
CA VAL A 5 -6.69 -18.85 -4.85
C VAL A 5 -7.22 -19.47 -3.56
N SER A 6 -6.32 -19.81 -2.64
CA SER A 6 -6.67 -20.33 -1.31
C SER A 6 -7.67 -19.38 -0.65
N THR A 7 -8.78 -19.89 -0.11
CA THR A 7 -9.78 -19.08 0.59
C THR A 7 -9.41 -18.76 2.04
N LYS A 8 -8.28 -19.29 2.54
CA LYS A 8 -7.79 -19.02 3.89
C LYS A 8 -7.03 -17.69 3.95
N ASN A 9 -7.33 -16.90 4.99
CA ASN A 9 -6.66 -15.63 5.26
C ASN A 9 -5.14 -15.82 5.40
N VAL A 10 -4.38 -14.92 4.79
CA VAL A 10 -2.93 -14.88 4.88
C VAL A 10 -2.53 -14.39 6.28
N SER A 11 -1.58 -15.09 6.88
CA SER A 11 -1.05 -14.82 8.22
C SER A 11 0.47 -14.86 8.21
N THR A 12 1.10 -14.42 9.30
CA THR A 12 2.57 -14.51 9.47
C THR A 12 3.10 -15.94 9.27
N LEU A 13 2.37 -16.95 9.76
CA LEU A 13 2.71 -18.36 9.55
C LEU A 13 2.58 -18.78 8.08
N THR A 14 1.58 -18.25 7.38
CA THR A 14 1.40 -18.50 5.94
C THR A 14 2.57 -17.94 5.15
N LEU A 15 3.03 -16.73 5.48
CA LEU A 15 4.17 -16.09 4.82
C LEU A 15 5.49 -16.82 5.12
N LYS A 16 5.72 -17.25 6.38
CA LYS A 16 6.89 -18.09 6.74
C LYS A 16 6.88 -19.41 5.96
N LYS A 17 5.70 -20.02 5.80
CA LYS A 17 5.52 -21.23 4.99
C LYS A 17 5.88 -20.98 3.52
N TYR A 18 5.39 -19.89 2.92
CA TYR A 18 5.72 -19.56 1.52
C TYR A 18 7.22 -19.45 1.28
N LYS A 19 7.96 -18.79 2.20
CA LYS A 19 9.42 -18.79 2.17
C LYS A 19 10.00 -20.20 2.19
N SER A 20 9.58 -21.04 3.14
CA SER A 20 10.12 -22.41 3.26
C SER A 20 9.85 -23.29 2.04
N GLU A 21 8.76 -23.02 1.32
CA GLU A 21 8.39 -23.73 0.09
C GLU A 21 8.96 -23.08 -1.18
N GLY A 22 9.68 -21.95 -1.07
CA GLY A 22 10.18 -21.18 -2.20
C GLY A 22 9.10 -20.48 -3.03
N ARG A 23 7.85 -20.40 -2.53
CA ARG A 23 6.78 -19.63 -3.18
C ARG A 23 7.01 -18.14 -2.91
N LYS A 24 7.12 -17.34 -3.98
CA LYS A 24 7.25 -15.89 -3.85
C LYS A 24 5.98 -15.24 -3.29
N ILE A 25 6.17 -14.33 -2.33
CA ILE A 25 5.10 -13.53 -1.73
C ILE A 25 4.82 -12.31 -2.61
N VAL A 26 3.55 -12.09 -2.94
CA VAL A 26 3.11 -10.92 -3.72
C VAL A 26 2.55 -9.87 -2.78
N CYS A 27 3.22 -8.72 -2.70
CA CYS A 27 2.79 -7.58 -1.89
C CYS A 27 2.46 -6.39 -2.81
N LEU A 28 1.41 -5.64 -2.50
CA LEU A 28 1.07 -4.39 -3.18
C LEU A 28 0.50 -3.38 -2.20
N THR A 29 0.61 -2.08 -2.49
CA THR A 29 -0.01 -1.05 -1.65
C THR A 29 -1.49 -0.86 -1.96
N ALA A 30 -2.29 -0.40 -1.01
CA ALA A 30 -3.63 0.10 -1.30
C ALA A 30 -4.04 1.17 -0.29
N TYR A 31 -4.94 2.06 -0.70
CA TYR A 31 -5.35 3.21 0.10
C TYR A 31 -6.88 3.37 0.16
N ASP A 32 -7.64 2.54 -0.54
CA ASP A 32 -9.09 2.58 -0.59
C ASP A 32 -9.71 1.18 -0.68
N TYR A 33 -11.02 1.12 -0.45
CA TYR A 33 -11.81 -0.11 -0.43
C TYR A 33 -11.80 -0.85 -1.78
N SER A 34 -12.01 -0.12 -2.87
CA SER A 34 -12.21 -0.71 -4.21
C SER A 34 -10.92 -1.30 -4.74
N THR A 35 -9.81 -0.56 -4.58
CA THR A 35 -8.46 -1.06 -4.92
C THR A 35 -8.13 -2.28 -4.07
N ALA A 36 -8.34 -2.23 -2.76
CA ALA A 36 -8.08 -3.38 -1.88
C ALA A 36 -8.86 -4.63 -2.31
N LYS A 37 -10.14 -4.48 -2.65
CA LYS A 37 -10.99 -5.57 -3.14
C LYS A 37 -10.48 -6.17 -4.47
N ILE A 38 -10.03 -5.34 -5.39
CA ILE A 38 -9.44 -5.79 -6.66
C ILE A 38 -8.16 -6.61 -6.38
N LEU A 39 -7.26 -6.08 -5.55
CA LEU A 39 -6.00 -6.75 -5.20
C LEU A 39 -6.24 -8.08 -4.47
N ASP A 40 -7.20 -8.11 -3.54
CA ASP A 40 -7.58 -9.31 -2.80
C ASP A 40 -8.08 -10.42 -3.74
N ASN A 41 -9.01 -10.07 -4.63
CA ASN A 41 -9.54 -10.99 -5.64
C ASN A 41 -8.48 -11.46 -6.64
N ALA A 42 -7.50 -10.62 -6.96
CA ALA A 42 -6.39 -10.94 -7.85
C ALA A 42 -5.36 -11.89 -7.21
N GLY A 43 -5.45 -12.16 -5.91
CA GLY A 43 -4.58 -13.10 -5.23
C GLY A 43 -3.35 -12.47 -4.55
N VAL A 44 -3.30 -11.14 -4.35
CA VAL A 44 -2.24 -10.45 -3.60
C VAL A 44 -2.15 -10.94 -2.15
N ASP A 45 -0.99 -11.43 -1.71
CA ASP A 45 -0.83 -12.06 -0.40
C ASP A 45 -0.84 -11.02 0.75
N VAL A 46 -0.22 -9.86 0.53
CA VAL A 46 -0.10 -8.78 1.51
C VAL A 46 -0.51 -7.44 0.87
N ILE A 47 -1.40 -6.72 1.53
CA ILE A 47 -1.76 -5.35 1.18
C ILE A 47 -1.13 -4.41 2.21
N LEU A 48 -0.22 -3.55 1.75
CA LEU A 48 0.41 -2.55 2.61
C LEU A 48 -0.32 -1.20 2.48
N VAL A 49 -0.87 -0.71 3.58
CA VAL A 49 -1.31 0.69 3.68
C VAL A 49 -0.09 1.51 4.06
N GLY A 50 0.69 1.87 3.04
CA GLY A 50 1.98 2.54 3.21
C GLY A 50 1.85 4.07 3.25
N ASP A 51 2.78 4.72 3.94
CA ASP A 51 2.87 6.19 4.00
C ASP A 51 3.13 6.87 2.64
N SER A 52 3.55 6.09 1.63
CA SER A 52 3.50 6.43 0.20
C SER A 52 2.17 7.06 -0.24
N LEU A 53 1.05 6.77 0.45
CA LEU A 53 -0.25 7.41 0.23
C LEU A 53 -0.19 8.94 0.31
N ALA A 54 0.74 9.49 1.11
CA ALA A 54 0.95 10.93 1.20
C ALA A 54 1.17 11.54 -0.18
N MET A 55 1.93 10.84 -1.03
CA MET A 55 2.29 11.33 -2.36
C MET A 55 1.24 10.92 -3.39
N VAL A 56 0.96 9.62 -3.51
CA VAL A 56 0.16 9.11 -4.64
C VAL A 56 -1.34 9.28 -4.45
N ALA A 57 -1.82 9.43 -3.22
CA ALA A 57 -3.25 9.61 -2.92
C ALA A 57 -3.58 11.04 -2.45
N LEU A 58 -2.68 11.68 -1.69
CA LEU A 58 -2.93 13.00 -1.09
C LEU A 58 -2.16 14.15 -1.76
N GLY A 59 -1.25 13.86 -2.71
CA GLY A 59 -0.52 14.88 -3.47
C GLY A 59 0.53 15.67 -2.66
N HIS A 60 0.93 15.18 -1.49
CA HIS A 60 2.06 15.74 -0.75
C HIS A 60 3.38 15.48 -1.48
N LYS A 61 4.36 16.37 -1.26
CA LYS A 61 5.70 16.23 -1.86
C LYS A 61 6.53 15.11 -1.23
N THR A 62 6.23 14.73 0.02
CA THR A 62 7.00 13.74 0.78
C THR A 62 6.08 12.97 1.73
N THR A 63 6.49 11.78 2.14
CA THR A 63 5.78 10.96 3.14
C THR A 63 5.79 11.55 4.55
N HIS A 64 6.59 12.57 4.85
CA HIS A 64 6.63 13.18 6.18
C HIS A 64 5.34 13.94 6.53
N ALA A 65 4.57 14.32 5.51
CA ALA A 65 3.36 15.11 5.70
C ALA A 65 2.16 14.28 6.19
N VAL A 66 2.16 12.96 6.00
CA VAL A 66 1.00 12.15 6.39
C VAL A 66 0.91 11.99 7.90
N SER A 67 -0.29 12.22 8.42
CA SER A 67 -0.62 12.10 9.83
C SER A 67 -1.05 10.69 10.22
N MET A 68 -1.06 10.43 11.54
CA MET A 68 -1.64 9.21 12.10
C MET A 68 -3.13 9.04 11.73
N GLU A 69 -3.90 10.12 11.69
CA GLU A 69 -5.34 10.05 11.41
C GLU A 69 -5.63 9.70 9.96
N GLU A 70 -4.85 10.24 9.01
CA GLU A 70 -4.93 9.87 7.60
C GLU A 70 -4.55 8.39 7.40
N MET A 71 -3.46 7.94 8.02
CA MET A 71 -3.09 6.51 7.95
C MET A 71 -4.18 5.60 8.51
N LEU A 72 -4.79 5.94 9.65
CA LEU A 72 -5.90 5.18 10.22
C LEU A 72 -7.13 5.20 9.32
N HIS A 73 -7.47 6.35 8.73
CA HIS A 73 -8.60 6.49 7.81
C HIS A 73 -8.45 5.57 6.59
N HIS A 74 -7.32 5.64 5.90
CA HIS A 74 -7.05 4.80 4.73
C HIS A 74 -6.96 3.32 5.10
N THR A 75 -6.39 2.99 6.27
CA THR A 75 -6.34 1.61 6.77
C THR A 75 -7.74 1.04 6.98
N LYS A 76 -8.66 1.80 7.60
CA LYS A 76 -10.07 1.41 7.77
C LYS A 76 -10.77 1.13 6.44
N ALA A 77 -10.47 1.89 5.40
CA ALA A 77 -11.04 1.67 4.08
C ALA A 77 -10.54 0.36 3.44
N VAL A 78 -9.23 0.13 3.52
CA VAL A 78 -8.55 -1.04 2.94
C VAL A 78 -8.96 -2.34 3.64
N THR A 79 -9.03 -2.36 4.96
CA THR A 79 -9.40 -3.57 5.72
C THR A 79 -10.84 -4.03 5.48
N ARG A 80 -11.73 -3.12 5.06
CA ARG A 80 -13.08 -3.50 4.59
C ARG A 80 -13.05 -4.21 3.23
N GLY A 81 -12.07 -3.88 2.37
CA GLY A 81 -11.94 -4.43 1.02
C GLY A 81 -11.16 -5.75 0.95
N ALA A 82 -10.18 -5.92 1.83
CA ALA A 82 -9.35 -7.12 1.90
C ALA A 82 -10.02 -8.22 2.75
N GLN A 83 -10.38 -9.35 2.14
CA GLN A 83 -11.01 -10.47 2.85
C GLN A 83 -10.00 -11.57 3.18
N ARG A 84 -9.02 -11.81 2.28
CA ARG A 84 -8.02 -12.87 2.44
C ARG A 84 -6.61 -12.33 2.68
N ALA A 85 -6.20 -11.24 2.04
CA ALA A 85 -4.85 -10.70 2.11
C ALA A 85 -4.54 -10.24 3.54
N MET A 86 -3.28 -10.32 3.92
CA MET A 86 -2.83 -9.73 5.17
C MET A 86 -2.67 -8.22 4.98
N VAL A 87 -3.42 -7.41 5.72
CA VAL A 87 -3.28 -5.96 5.73
C VAL A 87 -2.23 -5.54 6.75
N VAL A 88 -1.20 -4.86 6.28
CA VAL A 88 -0.13 -4.26 7.08
C VAL A 88 -0.27 -2.75 6.99
N ALA A 89 -0.20 -2.04 8.12
CA ALA A 89 -0.26 -0.58 8.14
C ALA A 89 1.08 0.04 8.52
N ASP A 90 1.52 1.07 7.81
CA ASP A 90 2.70 1.83 8.20
C ASP A 90 2.44 2.70 9.43
N LEU A 91 3.40 2.71 10.35
CA LEU A 91 3.51 3.79 11.31
C LEU A 91 4.20 4.98 10.61
N PRO A 92 3.50 6.13 10.45
CA PRO A 92 4.06 7.29 9.78
C PRO A 92 5.17 7.95 10.60
N PHE A 93 5.93 8.86 9.98
CA PHE A 93 7.00 9.58 10.64
C PHE A 93 6.54 10.25 11.96
N MET A 94 7.42 10.25 12.97
CA MET A 94 7.16 10.73 14.34
C MET A 94 6.07 9.98 15.13
N SER A 95 5.47 8.91 14.59
CA SER A 95 4.47 8.14 15.34
C SER A 95 5.06 7.04 16.24
N TYR A 96 6.33 6.68 16.04
CA TYR A 96 7.01 5.63 16.81
C TYR A 96 8.43 6.01 17.25
N GLN A 97 9.02 7.04 16.64
CA GLN A 97 10.40 7.45 16.89
C GLN A 97 10.57 8.26 18.19
N VAL A 98 9.47 8.73 18.79
CA VAL A 98 9.50 9.55 20.02
C VAL A 98 9.85 8.68 21.22
N ASP A 99 9.05 7.64 21.48
CA ASP A 99 9.28 6.68 22.56
C ASP A 99 8.47 5.38 22.36
N VAL A 100 8.78 4.38 23.19
CA VAL A 100 8.14 3.05 23.16
C VAL A 100 6.64 3.12 23.47
N THR A 101 6.22 3.98 24.38
CA THR A 101 4.82 4.10 24.81
C THR A 101 3.95 4.63 23.68
N GLN A 102 4.40 5.70 23.01
CA GLN A 102 3.70 6.27 21.87
C GLN A 102 3.62 5.27 20.71
N ALA A 103 4.71 4.56 20.41
CA ALA A 103 4.73 3.53 19.38
C ALA A 103 3.70 2.41 19.67
N ILE A 104 3.63 1.93 20.92
CA ILE A 104 2.65 0.91 21.35
C ILE A 104 1.23 1.43 21.21
N THR A 105 0.96 2.66 21.67
CA THR A 105 -0.38 3.26 21.53
C THR A 105 -0.77 3.34 20.06
N ASN A 106 0.08 3.91 19.20
CA ASN A 106 -0.24 4.09 17.78
C ASN A 106 -0.38 2.77 17.03
N ALA A 107 0.47 1.78 17.28
CA ALA A 107 0.32 0.44 16.72
C ALA A 107 -0.99 -0.22 17.18
N GLY A 108 -1.33 -0.09 18.47
CA GLY A 108 -2.58 -0.58 19.03
C GLY A 108 -3.82 0.04 18.36
N ARG A 109 -3.76 1.32 17.98
CA ARG A 109 -4.84 1.99 17.23
C ARG A 109 -5.04 1.37 15.84
N PHE A 110 -3.97 1.05 15.11
CA PHE A 110 -4.11 0.37 13.81
C PHE A 110 -4.80 -0.98 13.92
N ILE A 111 -4.48 -1.76 14.96
CA ILE A 111 -5.13 -3.06 15.18
C ILE A 111 -6.59 -2.87 15.62
N LYS A 112 -6.84 -2.03 16.63
CA LYS A 112 -8.16 -1.88 17.25
C LYS A 112 -9.15 -1.07 16.45
N GLU A 113 -8.73 0.07 15.93
CA GLU A 113 -9.61 1.02 15.25
C GLU A 113 -9.69 0.75 13.75
N ALA A 114 -8.58 0.30 13.15
CA ALA A 114 -8.47 0.14 11.70
C ALA A 114 -8.47 -1.32 11.22
N ALA A 115 -8.46 -2.29 12.14
CA ALA A 115 -8.48 -3.73 11.86
C ALA A 115 -7.29 -4.23 11.02
N ALA A 116 -6.14 -3.52 11.04
CA ALA A 116 -4.92 -4.04 10.44
C ALA A 116 -4.47 -5.31 11.18
N GLN A 117 -3.84 -6.24 10.47
CA GLN A 117 -3.32 -7.48 11.06
C GLN A 117 -1.87 -7.36 11.51
N ALA A 118 -1.16 -6.32 11.06
CA ALA A 118 0.20 -6.02 11.46
C ALA A 118 0.55 -4.55 11.20
N VAL A 119 1.70 -4.13 11.72
CA VAL A 119 2.29 -2.81 11.46
C VAL A 119 3.66 -2.91 10.81
N LYS A 120 4.08 -1.89 10.06
CA LYS A 120 5.43 -1.74 9.51
C LYS A 120 6.15 -0.53 10.13
N LEU A 121 7.43 -0.73 10.46
CA LEU A 121 8.31 0.30 11.04
C LEU A 121 9.64 0.34 10.28
N GLU A 122 10.20 1.54 10.14
CA GLU A 122 11.49 1.75 9.47
C GLU A 122 12.67 1.85 10.44
N GLY A 123 13.79 1.26 10.02
CA GLY A 123 15.08 1.33 10.70
C GLY A 123 15.32 0.20 11.71
N SER A 124 16.54 0.18 12.25
CA SER A 124 17.04 -0.81 13.22
C SER A 124 17.74 -0.15 14.42
N THR A 125 17.33 1.07 14.79
CA THR A 125 17.90 1.73 15.98
C THR A 125 17.56 0.94 17.25
N ASP A 126 18.32 1.12 18.32
CA ASP A 126 18.02 0.47 19.62
C ASP A 126 16.58 0.73 20.07
N LEU A 127 16.06 1.94 19.86
CA LEU A 127 14.67 2.27 20.15
C LEU A 127 13.72 1.46 19.26
N THR A 128 13.96 1.41 17.95
CA THR A 128 13.14 0.62 17.02
C THR A 128 13.13 -0.86 17.39
N LEU A 129 14.28 -1.44 17.73
CA LEU A 129 14.38 -2.84 18.15
C LEU A 129 13.62 -3.10 19.46
N GLN A 130 13.71 -2.19 20.44
CA GLN A 130 12.91 -2.26 21.66
C GLN A 130 11.41 -2.20 21.38
N ILE A 131 10.98 -1.30 20.50
CA ILE A 131 9.57 -1.18 20.07
C ILE A 131 9.09 -2.50 19.46
N ILE A 132 9.83 -3.05 18.50
CA ILE A 132 9.47 -4.31 17.81
C ILE A 132 9.30 -5.44 18.82
N SER A 133 10.24 -5.57 19.77
CA SER A 133 10.19 -6.58 20.82
C SER A 133 8.95 -6.43 21.71
N ARG A 134 8.61 -5.20 22.10
CA ARG A 134 7.43 -4.93 22.93
C ARG A 134 6.12 -5.17 22.19
N LEU A 135 6.00 -4.71 20.95
CA LEU A 135 4.82 -4.93 20.10
C LEU A 135 4.58 -6.42 19.87
N THR A 136 5.63 -7.15 19.50
CA THR A 136 5.56 -8.59 19.26
C THR A 136 5.17 -9.34 20.54
N GLY A 137 5.75 -8.98 21.69
CA GLY A 137 5.38 -9.54 22.99
C GLY A 137 3.92 -9.25 23.41
N MET A 138 3.30 -8.21 22.85
CA MET A 138 1.88 -7.88 23.03
C MET A 138 0.97 -8.55 21.98
N GLY A 139 1.53 -9.35 21.07
CA GLY A 139 0.78 -10.03 20.02
C GLY A 139 0.50 -9.17 18.78
N ILE A 140 1.16 -8.01 18.64
CA ILE A 140 1.09 -7.17 17.43
C ILE A 140 2.23 -7.58 16.50
N PRO A 141 1.96 -8.21 15.34
CA PRO A 141 3.01 -8.57 14.40
C PRO A 141 3.64 -7.35 13.75
N VAL A 142 4.96 -7.38 13.59
CA VAL A 142 5.72 -6.28 13.00
C VAL A 142 6.48 -6.72 11.75
N MET A 143 6.31 -5.97 10.67
CA MET A 143 7.16 -6.00 9.49
C MET A 143 8.25 -4.93 9.65
N GLY A 144 9.52 -5.32 9.60
CA GLY A 144 10.62 -4.35 9.58
C GLY A 144 10.84 -3.74 8.20
N HIS A 145 11.52 -2.61 8.11
CA HIS A 145 11.93 -1.99 6.85
C HIS A 145 13.38 -1.47 6.94
N LEU A 146 14.23 -1.97 6.05
CA LEU A 146 15.64 -1.60 5.91
C LEU A 146 16.00 -1.24 4.46
N GLY A 147 17.20 -0.68 4.31
CA GLY A 147 17.66 -0.13 3.05
C GLY A 147 17.35 1.36 3.02
N PHE A 148 16.85 1.86 1.90
CA PHE A 148 16.35 3.23 1.82
C PHE A 148 15.02 3.31 2.58
N THR A 149 15.02 4.04 3.69
CA THR A 149 13.84 4.28 4.53
C THR A 149 13.35 5.71 4.28
N PRO A 150 12.27 5.92 3.51
CA PRO A 150 11.80 7.24 3.08
C PRO A 150 11.60 8.24 4.23
N GLN A 151 11.23 7.80 5.43
CA GLN A 151 11.08 8.67 6.60
C GLN A 151 12.42 9.25 7.10
N SER A 152 13.55 8.75 6.60
CA SER A 152 14.89 9.24 6.88
C SER A 152 15.53 9.96 5.70
N ILE A 153 14.74 10.37 4.68
CA ILE A 153 15.26 10.93 3.41
C ILE A 153 16.26 12.07 3.60
N HIS A 154 16.04 12.95 4.59
CA HIS A 154 16.94 14.07 4.88
C HIS A 154 18.25 13.61 5.50
N GLY A 155 18.22 12.63 6.41
CA GLY A 155 19.43 12.01 6.98
C GLY A 155 20.21 11.19 5.96
N LEU A 156 19.53 10.59 4.97
CA LEU A 156 20.15 9.82 3.89
C LEU A 156 20.68 10.70 2.74
N GLY A 157 20.36 12.00 2.73
CA GLY A 157 20.77 12.92 1.66
C GLY A 157 20.08 12.63 0.32
N GLY A 158 18.79 12.26 0.37
CA GLY A 158 17.94 11.96 -0.78
C GLY A 158 17.81 10.46 -1.10
N THR A 159 17.16 10.18 -2.23
CA THR A 159 16.88 8.82 -2.71
C THR A 159 18.16 8.14 -3.20
N ARG A 160 18.80 7.34 -2.32
CA ARG A 160 20.09 6.70 -2.59
C ARG A 160 20.03 5.21 -2.29
N VAL A 161 20.68 4.42 -3.16
CA VAL A 161 20.92 2.99 -2.95
C VAL A 161 21.77 2.78 -1.69
N GLN A 162 21.32 1.90 -0.79
CA GLN A 162 21.99 1.59 0.47
C GLN A 162 22.85 0.32 0.35
N GLY A 163 23.82 0.10 1.26
CA GLY A 163 24.65 -1.11 1.24
C GLY A 163 25.65 -1.19 0.07
N ARG A 164 26.14 -0.05 -0.43
CA ARG A 164 27.05 0.02 -1.59
C ARG A 164 28.51 -0.36 -1.30
N SER A 165 28.95 -0.32 -0.05
CA SER A 165 30.26 -0.78 0.39
C SER A 165 30.13 -2.07 1.19
N ALA A 166 31.21 -2.85 1.29
CA ALA A 166 31.22 -4.07 2.10
C ALA A 166 30.86 -3.79 3.57
N GLU A 167 31.33 -2.67 4.13
CA GLU A 167 31.00 -2.22 5.48
C GLU A 167 29.50 -1.90 5.63
N ALA A 168 28.93 -1.11 4.71
CA ALA A 168 27.51 -0.78 4.74
C ALA A 168 26.63 -2.01 4.52
N ALA A 169 27.02 -2.93 3.64
CA ALA A 169 26.34 -4.20 3.43
C ALA A 169 26.41 -5.11 4.68
N TYR A 170 27.58 -5.18 5.33
CA TYR A 170 27.76 -5.92 6.58
C TYR A 170 26.85 -5.37 7.68
N LYS A 171 26.80 -4.05 7.84
CA LYS A 171 25.88 -3.40 8.77
C LYS A 171 24.43 -3.77 8.46
N LEU A 172 24.00 -3.67 7.20
CA LEU A 172 22.63 -3.97 6.78
C LEU A 172 22.23 -5.44 7.04
N VAL A 173 23.18 -6.37 6.88
CA VAL A 173 22.97 -7.78 7.23
C VAL A 173 22.74 -7.95 8.73
N ASN A 174 23.53 -7.29 9.58
CA ASN A 174 23.34 -7.34 11.03
C ASN A 174 22.05 -6.66 11.47
N ASP A 175 21.74 -5.48 10.92
CA ASP A 175 20.47 -4.78 11.15
C ASP A 175 19.27 -5.69 10.87
N ALA A 176 19.31 -6.46 9.78
CA ALA A 176 18.25 -7.40 9.42
C ALA A 176 18.14 -8.57 10.41
N LEU A 177 19.27 -9.10 10.89
CA LEU A 177 19.32 -10.13 11.92
C LEU A 177 18.78 -9.61 13.27
N ASP A 178 19.09 -8.37 13.61
CA ASP A 178 18.62 -7.73 14.83
C ASP A 178 17.10 -7.50 14.80
N LEU A 179 16.53 -7.09 13.65
CA LEU A 179 15.08 -7.02 13.48
C LEU A 179 14.40 -8.38 13.68
N GLN A 180 14.97 -9.45 13.10
CA GLN A 180 14.46 -10.80 13.30
C GLN A 180 14.54 -11.20 14.78
N LYS A 181 15.67 -10.94 15.44
CA LYS A 181 15.88 -11.25 16.86
C LYS A 181 14.90 -10.47 17.75
N ALA A 182 14.58 -9.22 17.39
CA ALA A 182 13.61 -8.41 18.08
C ALA A 182 12.17 -8.93 17.91
N GLY A 183 11.89 -9.77 16.91
CA GLY A 183 10.59 -10.41 16.72
C GLY A 183 9.84 -10.01 15.45
N ALA A 184 10.47 -9.26 14.53
CA ALA A 184 9.86 -8.96 13.24
C ALA A 184 9.49 -10.27 12.51
N PHE A 185 8.31 -10.34 11.89
CA PHE A 185 7.87 -11.53 11.15
C PHE A 185 8.31 -11.51 9.68
N SER A 186 8.73 -10.35 9.16
CA SER A 186 9.26 -10.15 7.82
C SER A 186 10.04 -8.83 7.75
N VAL A 187 10.84 -8.64 6.71
CA VAL A 187 11.63 -7.41 6.50
C VAL A 187 11.52 -6.94 5.06
N VAL A 188 11.10 -5.68 4.86
CA VAL A 188 11.21 -5.00 3.57
C VAL A 188 12.66 -4.57 3.35
N LEU A 189 13.18 -4.81 2.14
CA LEU A 189 14.47 -4.33 1.67
C LEU A 189 14.24 -3.39 0.49
N GLU A 190 14.52 -2.10 0.70
CA GLU A 190 14.29 -1.06 -0.31
C GLU A 190 15.60 -0.49 -0.85
N MET A 191 15.74 -0.43 -2.18
CA MET A 191 16.91 0.11 -2.88
C MET A 191 18.24 -0.47 -2.36
N VAL A 192 18.33 -1.80 -2.30
CA VAL A 192 19.50 -2.57 -1.84
C VAL A 192 20.11 -3.34 -3.03
N PRO A 193 21.44 -3.41 -3.19
CA PRO A 193 22.07 -4.25 -4.22
C PRO A 193 21.59 -5.70 -4.12
N ALA A 194 21.24 -6.29 -5.27
CA ALA A 194 20.65 -7.64 -5.31
C ALA A 194 21.51 -8.72 -4.62
N SER A 195 22.84 -8.60 -4.68
CA SER A 195 23.76 -9.49 -3.98
C SER A 195 23.63 -9.42 -2.45
N VAL A 196 23.42 -8.22 -1.91
CA VAL A 196 23.22 -8.00 -0.47
C VAL A 196 21.85 -8.52 -0.04
N SER A 197 20.80 -8.23 -0.82
CA SER A 197 19.44 -8.75 -0.56
C SER A 197 19.41 -10.28 -0.57
N LYS A 198 20.14 -10.92 -1.49
CA LYS A 198 20.30 -12.38 -1.53
C LYS A 198 20.94 -12.91 -0.23
N ILE A 199 22.03 -12.30 0.21
CA ILE A 199 22.70 -12.67 1.46
C ILE A 199 21.75 -12.55 2.65
N ILE A 200 21.06 -11.42 2.79
CA ILE A 200 20.08 -11.20 3.86
C ILE A 200 18.98 -12.27 3.81
N SER A 201 18.36 -12.47 2.64
CA SER A 201 17.25 -13.43 2.46
C SER A 201 17.65 -14.86 2.83
N SER A 202 18.89 -15.26 2.49
CA SER A 202 19.43 -16.58 2.84
C SER A 202 19.76 -16.77 4.33
N ARG A 203 20.02 -15.69 5.06
CA ARG A 203 20.40 -15.72 6.48
C ARG A 203 19.20 -15.59 7.42
N LEU A 204 18.14 -14.92 6.98
CA LEU A 204 16.91 -14.79 7.76
C LEU A 204 16.04 -16.03 7.63
N GLU A 205 15.43 -16.43 8.74
CA GLU A 205 14.34 -17.40 8.78
C GLU A 205 12.99 -16.78 8.39
N ILE A 206 12.86 -15.46 8.58
CA ILE A 206 11.67 -14.68 8.21
C ILE A 206 11.73 -14.23 6.76
N PRO A 207 10.58 -14.01 6.08
CA PRO A 207 10.55 -13.54 4.71
C PRO A 207 11.14 -12.14 4.50
N THR A 208 11.88 -11.97 3.41
CA THR A 208 12.28 -10.67 2.89
C THR A 208 11.36 -10.23 1.75
N ILE A 209 10.96 -8.96 1.73
CA ILE A 209 10.14 -8.38 0.66
C ILE A 209 10.95 -7.29 -0.04
N GLY A 210 11.25 -7.48 -1.32
CA GLY A 210 12.08 -6.54 -2.08
C GLY A 210 11.27 -5.43 -2.75
N ILE A 211 11.83 -4.22 -2.80
CA ILE A 211 11.43 -3.14 -3.71
C ILE A 211 12.70 -2.43 -4.21
N GLY A 212 13.01 -2.60 -5.49
CA GLY A 212 14.33 -2.21 -6.00
C GLY A 212 15.50 -2.97 -5.37
N ALA A 213 15.25 -4.21 -4.91
CA ALA A 213 16.21 -5.04 -4.18
C ALA A 213 16.61 -6.34 -4.90
N GLY A 214 16.29 -6.47 -6.19
CA GLY A 214 16.48 -7.69 -6.97
C GLY A 214 15.41 -8.76 -6.72
N ASN A 215 15.49 -9.88 -7.43
CA ASN A 215 14.49 -10.98 -7.42
C ASN A 215 14.80 -12.11 -6.41
N GLU A 216 15.91 -12.01 -5.69
CA GLU A 216 16.35 -13.03 -4.72
C GLU A 216 15.67 -12.89 -3.35
N CYS A 217 14.88 -11.83 -3.11
CA CYS A 217 14.01 -11.73 -1.93
C CYS A 217 12.88 -12.77 -1.96
N ASP A 218 12.31 -13.10 -0.81
CA ASP A 218 11.21 -14.07 -0.69
C ASP A 218 9.89 -13.55 -1.25
N GLY A 219 9.76 -12.23 -1.40
CA GLY A 219 8.63 -11.57 -2.05
C GLY A 219 9.02 -10.25 -2.68
N GLN A 220 8.03 -9.60 -3.30
CA GLN A 220 8.20 -8.28 -3.92
C GLN A 220 7.03 -7.38 -3.54
N ILE A 221 7.31 -6.09 -3.38
CA ILE A 221 6.31 -5.05 -3.21
C ILE A 221 6.51 -3.94 -4.24
N LEU A 222 5.41 -3.37 -4.71
CA LEU A 222 5.36 -2.12 -5.47
C LEU A 222 4.22 -1.25 -4.94
N VAL A 223 4.36 0.07 -5.14
CA VAL A 223 3.23 0.99 -5.02
C VAL A 223 2.24 0.68 -6.15
N THR A 224 0.97 0.46 -5.82
CA THR A 224 -0.03 0.03 -6.82
C THR A 224 -0.29 1.09 -7.88
N ASP A 225 -0.30 2.37 -7.51
CA ASP A 225 -0.47 3.47 -8.46
C ASP A 225 0.71 3.57 -9.45
N ASP A 226 1.93 3.24 -9.03
CA ASP A 226 3.09 3.14 -9.91
C ASP A 226 2.98 1.92 -10.84
N LEU A 227 2.56 0.77 -10.30
CA LEU A 227 2.36 -0.47 -11.05
C LEU A 227 1.30 -0.32 -12.15
N LEU A 228 0.19 0.36 -11.84
CA LEU A 228 -0.93 0.57 -12.75
C LEU A 228 -0.76 1.80 -13.65
N GLY A 229 0.32 2.57 -13.48
CA GLY A 229 0.56 3.77 -14.28
C GLY A 229 -0.46 4.88 -14.03
N LYS A 230 -0.98 4.99 -12.80
CA LYS A 230 -1.89 6.04 -12.36
C LYS A 230 -1.15 7.27 -11.82
N TYR A 231 0.01 7.05 -11.19
CA TYR A 231 0.89 8.12 -10.74
C TYR A 231 1.96 8.43 -11.79
N THR A 232 2.04 9.70 -12.20
CA THR A 232 2.89 10.16 -13.31
C THR A 232 3.92 11.21 -12.91
N ASP A 233 3.79 11.83 -11.73
CA ASP A 233 4.71 12.88 -11.26
C ASP A 233 6.15 12.38 -11.04
N PHE A 234 6.30 11.09 -10.72
CA PHE A 234 7.61 10.46 -10.54
C PHE A 234 7.56 8.99 -10.93
N GLN A 235 8.57 8.51 -11.66
CA GLN A 235 8.70 7.10 -12.02
C GLN A 235 10.01 6.53 -11.47
N PRO A 236 9.98 5.66 -10.45
CA PRO A 236 11.17 5.01 -9.94
C PRO A 236 11.72 4.01 -10.99
N ARG A 237 13.04 3.98 -11.16
CA ARG A 237 13.71 3.12 -12.17
C ARG A 237 13.46 1.62 -12.00
N PHE A 238 13.08 1.18 -10.81
CA PHE A 238 12.85 -0.23 -10.49
C PHE A 238 11.39 -0.68 -10.70
N VAL A 239 10.50 0.23 -11.09
CA VAL A 239 9.09 -0.07 -11.34
C VAL A 239 8.90 -0.54 -12.78
N ARG A 240 8.18 -1.65 -12.96
CA ARG A 240 7.56 -2.02 -14.23
C ARG A 240 6.09 -1.64 -14.19
N ARG A 241 5.63 -0.85 -15.17
CA ARG A 241 4.20 -0.60 -15.39
C ARG A 241 3.55 -1.82 -16.04
N TYR A 242 2.41 -2.23 -15.51
CA TYR A 242 1.58 -3.30 -16.05
C TYR A 242 0.29 -2.77 -16.70
N ALA A 243 -0.01 -1.49 -16.51
CA ALA A 243 -1.06 -0.75 -17.19
C ALA A 243 -0.66 0.74 -17.34
N ASP A 244 -1.45 1.49 -18.10
CA ASP A 244 -1.35 2.95 -18.24
C ASP A 244 -2.72 3.56 -17.93
N LEU A 245 -3.06 3.59 -16.63
CA LEU A 245 -4.37 4.09 -16.20
C LEU A 245 -4.51 5.60 -16.39
N ASP A 246 -3.43 6.38 -16.37
CA ASP A 246 -3.48 7.81 -16.66
C ASP A 246 -4.05 8.05 -18.07
N GLN A 247 -3.48 7.38 -19.08
CA GLN A 247 -3.96 7.50 -20.46
C GLN A 247 -5.38 6.93 -20.63
N ILE A 248 -5.65 5.74 -20.09
CA ILE A 248 -6.96 5.08 -20.20
C ILE A 248 -8.07 5.94 -19.59
N CYS A 249 -7.85 6.49 -18.39
CA CYS A 249 -8.81 7.36 -17.72
C CYS A 249 -8.98 8.68 -18.46
N THR A 250 -7.88 9.30 -18.89
CA THR A 250 -7.91 10.56 -19.64
C THR A 250 -8.73 10.43 -20.92
N ASP A 251 -8.53 9.35 -21.70
CA ASP A 251 -9.28 9.12 -22.93
C ASP A 251 -10.75 8.80 -22.66
N ALA A 252 -11.06 8.06 -21.59
CA ALA A 252 -12.44 7.79 -21.20
C ALA A 252 -13.18 9.07 -20.80
N VAL A 253 -12.55 9.94 -20.02
CA VAL A 253 -13.13 11.24 -19.61
C VAL A 253 -13.32 12.16 -20.80
N ARG A 254 -12.37 12.20 -21.75
CA ARG A 254 -12.52 12.98 -22.99
C ARG A 254 -13.71 12.51 -23.82
N ARG A 255 -13.85 11.19 -24.04
CA ARG A 255 -15.01 10.64 -24.76
C ARG A 255 -16.32 10.98 -24.06
N TYR A 256 -16.38 10.84 -22.74
CA TYR A 256 -17.56 11.23 -21.99
C TYR A 256 -17.90 12.72 -22.15
N ALA A 257 -16.89 13.60 -22.11
CA ALA A 257 -17.07 15.02 -22.33
C ALA A 257 -17.59 15.29 -23.76
N ASP A 258 -17.06 14.61 -24.77
CA ASP A 258 -17.52 14.72 -26.16
C ASP A 258 -18.97 14.25 -26.31
N ASP A 259 -19.36 13.16 -25.65
CA ASP A 259 -20.73 12.65 -25.64
C ASP A 259 -21.70 13.66 -24.98
N VAL A 260 -21.29 14.31 -23.89
CA VAL A 260 -22.09 15.36 -23.22
C VAL A 260 -22.21 16.61 -24.10
N MET A 261 -21.10 17.09 -24.67
CA MET A 261 -21.09 18.29 -25.51
C MET A 261 -21.89 18.10 -26.80
N SER A 262 -21.91 16.88 -27.35
CA SER A 262 -22.69 16.52 -28.54
C SER A 262 -24.11 16.04 -28.21
N GLN A 263 -24.52 16.06 -26.94
CA GLN A 263 -25.82 15.56 -26.46
C GLN A 263 -26.10 14.09 -26.82
N GLN A 264 -25.05 13.29 -27.02
CA GLN A 264 -25.15 11.83 -27.14
C GLN A 264 -25.28 11.16 -25.77
N PHE A 265 -24.83 11.82 -24.70
CA PHE A 265 -25.07 11.41 -23.33
C PHE A 265 -25.81 12.50 -22.52
N PRO A 266 -26.86 12.12 -21.74
CA PRO A 266 -27.54 10.84 -21.82
C PRO A 266 -28.35 10.72 -23.11
N ASN A 267 -28.44 9.51 -23.69
CA ASN A 267 -29.40 9.21 -24.75
C ASN A 267 -30.75 8.74 -24.18
N GLN A 268 -31.68 8.36 -25.05
CA GLN A 268 -33.03 7.94 -24.66
C GLN A 268 -33.04 6.68 -23.77
N GLN A 269 -32.10 5.75 -23.91
CA GLN A 269 -32.00 4.55 -23.07
C GLN A 269 -31.43 4.85 -21.67
N GLU A 270 -30.72 5.98 -21.55
CA GLU A 270 -30.11 6.45 -20.30
C GLU A 270 -30.97 7.51 -19.59
N SER A 271 -32.15 7.78 -20.15
CA SER A 271 -33.07 8.81 -19.68
C SER A 271 -34.40 8.19 -19.24
N PHE A 272 -34.95 8.70 -18.13
CA PHE A 272 -36.32 8.40 -17.75
C PHE A 272 -37.27 9.37 -18.46
N MET A 273 -38.32 8.84 -19.07
CA MET A 273 -39.32 9.63 -19.79
C MET A 273 -40.63 9.68 -18.98
N LEU A 274 -41.31 10.82 -19.02
CA LEU A 274 -42.71 10.90 -18.60
C LEU A 274 -43.56 10.05 -19.54
N ALA A 275 -44.66 9.50 -19.01
CA ALA A 275 -45.72 9.01 -19.88
C ALA A 275 -46.25 10.21 -20.68
N ALA A 276 -46.51 10.01 -21.97
CA ALA A 276 -46.89 11.11 -22.88
C ALA A 276 -48.10 11.91 -22.37
N GLU A 277 -49.07 11.23 -21.74
CA GLU A 277 -50.27 11.82 -21.16
C GLU A 277 -49.95 12.77 -19.99
N GLU A 278 -49.03 12.37 -19.10
CA GLU A 278 -48.58 13.19 -17.97
C GLU A 278 -47.71 14.37 -18.43
N GLU A 279 -46.93 14.19 -19.50
CA GLU A 279 -46.16 15.27 -20.12
C GLU A 279 -47.09 16.33 -20.72
N GLU A 280 -48.19 15.93 -21.34
CA GLU A 280 -49.20 16.85 -21.88
C GLU A 280 -49.90 17.64 -20.77
N GLU A 281 -50.30 16.98 -19.67
CA GLU A 281 -50.93 17.65 -18.53
C GLU A 281 -49.98 18.62 -17.82
N LEU A 282 -48.69 18.27 -17.71
CA LEU A 282 -47.67 19.18 -17.21
C LEU A 282 -47.59 20.46 -18.04
N LEU A 283 -47.57 20.34 -19.38
CA LEU A 283 -47.51 21.48 -20.27
C LEU A 283 -48.76 22.37 -20.15
N LYS A 284 -49.95 21.78 -20.05
CA LYS A 284 -51.21 22.52 -19.81
C LYS A 284 -51.17 23.27 -18.49
N ALA A 285 -50.70 22.63 -17.42
CA ALA A 285 -50.59 23.26 -16.10
C ALA A 285 -49.65 24.47 -16.11
N LEU A 286 -48.52 24.39 -16.82
CA LEU A 286 -47.55 25.49 -16.95
C LEU A 286 -48.09 26.66 -17.77
N MET A 287 -48.86 26.40 -18.83
CA MET A 287 -49.50 27.47 -19.62
C MET A 287 -50.54 28.25 -18.80
N ASN A 288 -51.30 27.57 -17.94
CA ASN A 288 -52.33 28.17 -17.11
C ASN A 288 -51.80 28.91 -15.87
N SER A 289 -50.50 28.77 -15.55
CA SER A 289 -49.85 29.35 -14.37
C SER A 289 -48.88 30.50 -14.67
N SER A 290 -48.82 30.96 -15.93
CA SER A 290 -48.05 32.16 -16.28
C SER A 290 -48.66 33.42 -15.62
N PRO A 291 -47.90 34.20 -14.82
CA PRO A 291 -48.42 35.42 -14.21
C PRO A 291 -48.64 36.49 -15.28
N SER A 292 -49.80 37.18 -15.20
CA SER A 292 -50.15 38.36 -16.00
C SER A 292 -49.19 39.52 -15.83
#